data_AF-A0A846DKB1-F1
#
_entry.id   AF-A0A846DKB1-F1
#
_cell.length_a   1.000
_cell.length_b   1.000
_cell.length_c   1.000
_cell.angle_alpha   90.00
_cell.angle_beta   90.00
_cell.angle_gamma   90.00
#
_symmetry.space_group_name_H-M   'P 1'
#
loop_
_entity.id
_entity.type
_entity.pdbx_description
1 polymer ?
#
loop_
_entity_poly.entity_id
_entity_poly.type
_entity_poly.pdbx_seq_one_letter_code
_entity_poly.pdbx_strand_id
1 'polypeptide(L)'
;IKFSDQAIAQLKQDGVSEIIKAIYQAIDNQPRVIEADAKEIIKQITKTQKVKKGLVMRSLRAGLMGELQGPDLIQSWLLLNQKGLDKIRLQQALTQI
;
A
#
# COMPACT_ATOMS: atom_id res chain seq x y z
N ILE A 1 12.92 -1.74 -4.26
CA ILE A 1 12.91 -0.24 -4.20
C ILE A 1 13.75 0.20 -3.00
N LYS A 2 14.29 1.42 -2.99
CA LYS A 2 14.92 1.99 -1.80
C LYS A 2 13.84 2.64 -0.93
N PHE A 3 13.88 2.41 0.38
CA PHE A 3 13.00 3.05 1.35
C PHE A 3 13.75 4.18 2.06
N SER A 4 13.14 5.36 2.19
CA SER A 4 13.65 6.40 3.08
C SER A 4 13.41 6.04 4.54
N ASP A 5 14.13 6.71 5.44
CA ASP A 5 13.96 6.54 6.88
C ASP A 5 12.53 6.86 7.32
N GLN A 6 11.89 7.84 6.68
CA GLN A 6 10.49 8.18 6.96
C GLN A 6 9.53 7.07 6.51
N ALA A 7 9.79 6.43 5.37
CA ALA A 7 8.99 5.31 4.91
C ALA A 7 9.18 4.08 5.82
N ILE A 8 10.41 3.76 6.22
CA ILE A 8 10.69 2.67 7.18
C ILE A 8 10.01 2.95 8.51
N ALA A 9 10.11 4.17 9.04
CA ALA A 9 9.44 4.57 10.27
C ALA A 9 7.91 4.42 10.16
N GLN A 10 7.31 4.72 9.01
CA GLN A 10 5.89 4.48 8.76
C GLN A 10 5.56 2.99 8.70
N LEU A 11 6.38 2.17 8.03
CA LEU A 11 6.16 0.73 7.89
C LEU A 11 6.21 -0.02 9.23
N LYS A 12 7.01 0.49 10.18
CA LYS A 12 7.15 -0.07 11.54
C LYS A 12 6.10 0.39 12.54
N GLN A 13 5.12 1.21 12.14
CA GLN A 13 4.03 1.60 13.03
C GLN A 13 3.07 0.44 13.30
N ASP A 14 2.47 0.44 14.48
CA ASP A 14 1.49 -0.58 14.88
C ASP A 14 0.33 -0.67 13.87
N GLY A 15 0.01 -1.91 13.48
CA GLY A 15 -1.05 -2.22 12.52
C GLY A 15 -0.68 -1.99 11.04
N VAL A 16 0.49 -1.44 10.72
CA VAL A 16 0.89 -1.21 9.33
C VAL A 16 1.23 -2.50 8.59
N SER A 17 1.89 -3.47 9.25
CA SER A 17 2.08 -4.82 8.69
C SER A 17 0.74 -5.42 8.24
N GLU A 18 -0.30 -5.29 9.07
CA GLU A 18 -1.60 -5.92 8.82
C GLU A 18 -2.36 -5.20 7.69
N ILE A 19 -2.16 -3.90 7.56
CA ILE A 19 -2.64 -3.11 6.41
C ILE A 19 -1.95 -3.58 5.13
N ILE A 20 -0.62 -3.67 5.10
CA ILE A 20 0.13 -4.06 3.89
C ILE A 20 -0.23 -5.48 3.46
N LYS A 21 -0.33 -6.42 4.40
CA LYS A 21 -0.78 -7.80 4.13
C LYS A 21 -2.19 -7.83 3.55
N ALA A 22 -3.12 -7.07 4.13
CA ALA A 22 -4.49 -7.01 3.63
C ALA A 22 -4.58 -6.43 2.21
N ILE A 23 -3.78 -5.41 1.88
CA ILE A 23 -3.73 -4.85 0.53
C ILE A 23 -3.13 -5.87 -0.44
N TYR A 24 -2.02 -6.53 -0.06
CA TYR A 24 -1.39 -7.57 -0.85
C TYR A 24 -2.36 -8.70 -1.20
N GLN A 25 -3.14 -9.18 -0.22
CA GLN A 25 -4.16 -10.21 -0.44
C GLN A 25 -5.31 -9.72 -1.32
N ALA A 26 -5.74 -8.46 -1.17
CA ALA A 26 -6.82 -7.89 -1.98
C ALA A 26 -6.45 -7.82 -3.47
N ILE A 27 -5.20 -7.44 -3.78
CA ILE A 27 -4.72 -7.40 -5.17
C ILE A 27 -4.34 -8.78 -5.71
N ASP A 28 -4.09 -9.77 -4.85
CA ASP A 28 -3.70 -11.09 -5.33
C ASP A 28 -4.80 -11.76 -6.16
N ASN A 29 -6.05 -11.48 -5.77
CA ASN A 29 -7.25 -12.01 -6.39
C ASN A 29 -7.77 -11.18 -7.60
N GLN A 30 -7.04 -10.13 -8.02
CA GLN A 30 -7.50 -9.23 -9.09
C GLN A 30 -6.47 -9.12 -10.22
N PRO A 31 -6.84 -9.44 -11.47
CA PRO A 31 -5.93 -9.35 -12.62
C PRO A 31 -5.56 -7.90 -12.98
N ARG A 32 -6.42 -6.94 -12.63
CA ARG A 32 -6.19 -5.51 -12.83
C ARG A 32 -6.96 -4.71 -11.79
N VAL A 33 -6.29 -3.74 -11.18
CA VAL A 33 -6.89 -2.76 -10.27
C VAL A 33 -7.22 -1.51 -11.10
N ILE A 34 -8.49 -1.09 -11.10
CA ILE A 34 -8.90 0.24 -11.57
C ILE A 34 -9.11 1.20 -10.40
N GLU A 35 -9.31 2.49 -10.68
CA GLU A 35 -9.44 3.52 -9.65
C GLU A 35 -10.56 3.22 -8.64
N ALA A 36 -11.69 2.67 -9.11
CA ALA A 36 -12.79 2.26 -8.26
C ALA A 36 -12.38 1.15 -7.27
N ASP A 37 -11.64 0.14 -7.75
CA ASP A 37 -11.14 -0.96 -6.92
C ASP A 37 -10.15 -0.45 -5.88
N ALA A 38 -9.20 0.39 -6.29
CA ALA A 38 -8.21 0.97 -5.38
C ALA A 38 -8.89 1.73 -4.23
N LYS A 39 -9.90 2.55 -4.54
CA LYS A 39 -10.67 3.30 -3.53
C LYS A 39 -11.48 2.37 -2.63
N GLU A 40 -12.09 1.33 -3.18
CA GLU A 40 -12.88 0.37 -2.40
C GLU A 40 -11.98 -0.49 -1.51
N ILE A 41 -10.82 -0.97 -1.99
CA ILE A 41 -9.83 -1.71 -1.20
C ILE A 41 -9.39 -0.88 0.01
N ILE A 42 -9.01 0.39 -0.21
CA ILE A 42 -8.61 1.29 0.87
C ILE A 42 -9.74 1.46 1.89
N LYS A 43 -10.98 1.65 1.42
CA LYS A 43 -12.16 1.82 2.27
C LYS A 43 -12.48 0.56 3.08
N GLN A 44 -12.44 -0.62 2.46
CA GLN A 44 -12.69 -1.90 3.13
C GLN A 44 -11.64 -2.16 4.20
N ILE A 45 -10.36 -2.00 3.89
CA ILE A 45 -9.27 -2.22 4.85
C ILE A 45 -9.35 -1.22 6.00
N THR A 46 -9.67 0.04 5.73
CA THR A 46 -9.91 1.07 6.76
C THR A 46 -10.98 0.61 7.76
N LYS A 47 -12.09 0.04 7.27
CA LYS A 47 -13.17 -0.47 8.11
C LYS A 47 -12.80 -1.74 8.86
N THR A 48 -12.26 -2.74 8.16
CA THR A 48 -11.91 -4.06 8.72
C THR A 48 -10.85 -3.95 9.80
N GLN A 49 -9.80 -3.16 9.56
CA GLN A 49 -8.72 -2.94 10.53
C GLN A 49 -9.08 -1.90 11.60
N LYS A 50 -10.25 -1.23 11.48
CA LYS A 50 -10.70 -0.15 12.40
C LYS A 50 -9.67 0.96 12.58
N VAL A 51 -8.97 1.32 11.51
CA VAL A 51 -7.93 2.37 11.50
C VAL A 51 -8.38 3.61 10.74
N LYS A 52 -7.61 4.70 10.84
CA LYS A 52 -7.86 5.91 10.05
C LYS A 52 -7.45 5.70 8.59
N LYS A 53 -8.23 6.23 7.64
CA LYS A 53 -7.91 6.20 6.19
C LYS A 53 -6.51 6.75 5.88
N GLY A 54 -6.10 7.82 6.58
CA GLY A 54 -4.77 8.40 6.43
C GLY A 54 -3.63 7.44 6.76
N LEU A 55 -3.81 6.55 7.74
CA LEU A 55 -2.82 5.52 8.07
C LEU A 55 -2.70 4.51 6.93
N VAL A 56 -3.83 4.04 6.39
CA VAL A 56 -3.85 3.10 5.25
C VAL A 56 -3.16 3.71 4.04
N MET A 57 -3.49 4.95 3.68
CA MET A 57 -2.91 5.62 2.52
C MET A 57 -1.41 5.88 2.68
N ARG A 58 -0.96 6.33 3.86
CA ARG A 58 0.47 6.55 4.12
C ARG A 58 1.26 5.25 4.13
N SER A 59 0.70 4.20 4.70
CA SER A 59 1.29 2.86 4.70
C SER A 59 1.43 2.32 3.28
N LEU A 60 0.36 2.37 2.49
CA LEU A 60 0.37 1.96 1.09
C LEU A 60 1.40 2.75 0.28
N ARG A 61 1.49 4.07 0.51
CA ARG A 61 2.48 4.92 -0.15
C ARG A 61 3.90 4.51 0.20
N ALA A 62 4.20 4.33 1.49
CA ALA A 62 5.51 3.87 1.95
C ALA A 62 5.85 2.52 1.31
N GLY A 63 4.90 1.58 1.25
CA GLY A 63 5.11 0.27 0.67
C GLY A 63 5.31 0.26 -0.86
N LEU A 64 4.57 1.09 -1.60
CA LEU A 64 4.67 1.14 -3.06
C LEU A 64 5.78 2.05 -3.59
N MET A 65 6.11 3.11 -2.86
CA MET A 65 7.03 4.15 -3.35
C MET A 65 8.34 4.20 -2.57
N GLY A 66 8.40 3.64 -1.36
CA GLY A 66 9.54 3.82 -0.48
C GLY A 66 9.64 5.23 0.10
N GLU A 67 8.61 6.06 -0.04
CA GLU A 67 8.56 7.46 0.38
C GLU A 67 7.17 7.85 0.88
N LEU A 68 7.10 8.89 1.72
CA LEU A 68 5.82 9.47 2.19
C LEU A 68 5.30 10.63 1.33
N GLN A 69 6.10 11.10 0.38
CA GLN A 69 5.79 12.23 -0.49
C GLN A 69 5.91 11.86 -1.96
N GLY A 70 5.45 12.74 -2.86
CA GLY A 70 5.53 12.57 -4.32
C GLY A 70 4.15 12.58 -5.02
N PRO A 71 4.00 11.88 -6.17
CA PRO A 71 2.81 11.98 -7.01
C PRO A 71 1.56 11.35 -6.38
N ASP A 72 0.41 11.51 -7.05
CA ASP A 72 -0.86 10.93 -6.61
C ASP A 72 -0.73 9.42 -6.36
N LEU A 73 -1.20 8.99 -5.19
CA LEU A 73 -1.04 7.61 -4.73
C LEU A 73 -1.83 6.63 -5.59
N ILE A 74 -3.07 6.97 -5.94
CA ILE A 74 -3.96 6.06 -6.67
C ILE A 74 -3.43 5.89 -8.08
N GLN A 75 -3.18 6.98 -8.81
CA GLN A 75 -2.65 6.91 -10.17
C GLN A 75 -1.32 6.15 -10.24
N SER A 76 -0.43 6.39 -9.27
CA SER A 76 0.83 5.66 -9.20
C SER A 76 0.62 4.17 -8.92
N TRP A 77 -0.32 3.81 -8.05
CA TRP A 77 -0.65 2.41 -7.79
C TRP A 77 -1.22 1.73 -9.02
N LEU A 78 -2.16 2.37 -9.75
CA LEU A 78 -2.72 1.83 -10.99
C LEU A 78 -1.61 1.53 -12.02
N LEU A 79 -0.62 2.43 -12.15
CA LEU A 79 0.51 2.23 -13.04
C LEU A 79 1.42 1.08 -12.58
N LEU A 80 1.64 0.93 -11.28
CA LEU A 80 2.44 -0.16 -10.73
C LEU A 80 1.74 -1.52 -10.89
N ASN A 81 0.42 -1.56 -10.67
CA ASN A 81 -0.40 -2.75 -10.86
C ASN A 81 -0.41 -3.21 -12.32
N GLN A 82 -0.56 -2.27 -13.27
CA GLN A 82 -0.45 -2.58 -14.71
C GLN A 82 0.90 -3.20 -15.10
N LYS A 83 1.96 -2.88 -14.35
CA LYS A 83 3.31 -3.44 -14.55
C LYS A 83 3.58 -4.68 -13.69
N GLY A 84 2.63 -5.13 -12.88
CA GLY A 84 2.81 -6.21 -11.89
C GLY A 84 3.83 -5.89 -10.80
N LEU A 85 4.20 -4.62 -10.61
CA LEU A 85 5.24 -4.19 -9.68
C LEU A 85 4.70 -3.92 -8.28
N ASP A 86 3.41 -3.65 -8.14
CA ASP A 86 2.78 -3.36 -6.86
C ASP A 86 2.91 -4.54 -5.88
N LYS A 87 2.62 -5.77 -6.31
CA LYS A 87 2.81 -6.99 -5.50
C LYS A 87 4.25 -7.14 -5.02
N ILE A 88 5.22 -7.02 -5.94
CA ILE A 88 6.64 -7.14 -5.65
C ILE A 88 7.07 -6.10 -4.62
N ARG A 89 6.61 -4.86 -4.77
CA ARG A 89 6.97 -3.76 -3.86
C ARG A 89 6.33 -3.90 -2.48
N LEU A 90 5.06 -4.32 -2.41
CA LEU A 90 4.41 -4.61 -1.13
C LEU A 90 5.10 -5.77 -0.41
N GLN A 91 5.53 -6.81 -1.13
CA GLN A 91 6.32 -7.90 -0.55
C GLN A 91 7.67 -7.39 -0.02
N GLN A 92 8.37 -6.53 -0.78
CA GLN A 92 9.60 -5.87 -0.31
C GLN A 92 9.36 -4.99 0.93
N ALA A 93 8.21 -4.33 1.02
CA ALA A 93 7.85 -3.53 2.18
C ALA A 93 7.62 -4.39 3.42
N LEU A 94 7.00 -5.57 3.27
CA LEU A 94 6.82 -6.53 4.37
C LEU A 94 8.15 -7.06 4.94
N THR A 95 9.24 -7.06 4.17
CA THR A 95 10.56 -7.44 4.70
C THR A 95 11.24 -6.31 5.50
N GLN A 96 10.65 -5.12 5.56
CA GLN A 96 11.18 -3.99 6.34
C GLN A 96 10.52 -3.85 7.73
N ILE A 97 9.49 -4.67 8.00
CA ILE A 97 8.67 -4.62 9.21
C ILE A 97 9.11 -5.71 10.17
#